data_AF-A0A380SAM8-F1
#
_entry.id   AF-A0A380SAM8-F1
#
_cell.length_a   1.000
_cell.length_b   1.000
_cell.length_c   1.000
_cell.angle_alpha   90.00
_cell.angle_beta   90.00
_cell.angle_gamma   90.00
#
_symmetry.space_group_name_H-M   'P 1'
#
loop_
_entity.id
_entity.type
_entity.pdbx_description
1 polymer ?
#
loop_
_entity_poly.entity_id
_entity_poly.type
_entity_poly.pdbx_seq_one_letter_code
_entity_poly.pdbx_strand_id
1 'polypeptide(L)'
;MARTKTQKQLTIAKTKSENIVEWFVNDAHWKVLSENLELGKTAIFKYKKNLKEISDVESAFDALAEVFTLKQLNTVISVFNDHLEHPEKYEKPRKKSEINLEEQADTVKKHMKDYEYGLFKL
;
A
#
# COMPACT_ATOMS: atom_id res chain seq x y z
N MET A 1 -23.06 -2.50 42.07
CA MET A 1 -21.72 -2.56 41.46
C MET A 1 -21.87 -2.39 39.95
N ALA A 2 -21.29 -1.36 39.36
CA ALA A 2 -21.34 -1.14 37.92
C ALA A 2 -20.54 -2.24 37.20
N ARG A 3 -21.18 -3.00 36.31
CA ARG A 3 -20.48 -3.88 35.37
C ARG A 3 -19.81 -3.03 34.31
N THR A 4 -18.66 -2.43 34.62
CA THR A 4 -17.80 -1.86 33.59
C THR A 4 -17.19 -3.02 32.82
N LYS A 5 -17.81 -3.38 31.68
CA LYS A 5 -17.15 -4.22 30.68
C LYS A 5 -15.98 -3.42 30.13
N THR A 6 -14.83 -3.46 30.81
CA THR A 6 -13.60 -2.87 30.30
C THR A 6 -13.06 -3.76 29.19
N GLN A 7 -12.85 -3.17 28.00
CA GLN A 7 -12.20 -3.85 26.90
C GLN A 7 -10.75 -4.11 27.30
N LYS A 8 -10.30 -5.37 27.20
CA LYS A 8 -8.88 -5.71 27.39
C LYS A 8 -8.04 -4.98 26.35
N GLN A 9 -6.86 -4.53 26.76
CA GLN A 9 -5.90 -3.93 25.83
C GLN A 9 -5.53 -4.94 24.74
N LEU A 10 -5.57 -4.48 23.50
CA LEU A 10 -5.13 -5.26 22.35
C LEU A 10 -3.62 -5.41 22.40
N THR A 11 -3.14 -6.60 22.11
CA THR A 11 -1.70 -6.90 22.07
C THR A 11 -1.40 -7.75 20.85
N ILE A 12 -0.22 -7.53 20.27
CA ILE A 12 0.34 -8.34 19.18
C ILE A 12 1.76 -8.71 19.59
N ALA A 13 2.18 -9.94 19.31
CA ALA A 13 3.54 -10.37 19.59
C ALA A 13 4.57 -9.45 18.90
N LYS A 14 5.62 -9.05 19.62
CA LYS A 14 6.63 -8.09 19.14
C LYS A 14 7.14 -8.43 17.73
N THR A 15 7.61 -9.66 17.53
CA THR A 15 8.13 -10.14 16.25
C THR A 15 7.10 -10.09 15.12
N LYS A 16 5.83 -10.36 15.43
CA LYS A 16 4.75 -10.25 14.45
C LYS A 16 4.52 -8.80 14.03
N SER A 17 4.55 -7.87 14.99
CA SER A 17 4.44 -6.43 14.69
C SER A 17 5.60 -5.95 13.82
N GLU A 18 6.83 -6.34 14.15
CA GLU A 18 8.03 -6.00 13.37
C GLU A 18 7.93 -6.49 11.92
N ASN A 19 7.56 -7.76 11.72
CA ASN A 19 7.39 -8.33 10.38
C ASN A 19 6.30 -7.63 9.57
N ILE A 20 5.18 -7.27 10.21
CA ILE A 20 4.10 -6.54 9.53
C ILE A 20 4.57 -5.16 9.09
N VAL A 21 5.26 -4.41 9.97
CA VAL A 21 5.77 -3.07 9.63
C VAL A 21 6.78 -3.16 8.50
N GLU A 22 7.75 -4.07 8.60
CA GLU A 22 8.78 -4.28 7.58
C GLU A 22 8.15 -4.59 6.21
N TRP A 23 7.26 -5.59 6.17
CA TRP A 23 6.55 -5.94 4.96
C TRP A 23 5.71 -4.77 4.43
N PHE A 24 4.94 -4.10 5.29
CA PHE A 24 4.05 -3.02 4.86
C PHE A 24 4.84 -1.86 4.27
N VAL A 25 5.98 -1.51 4.85
CA VAL A 25 6.82 -0.38 4.40
C VAL A 25 7.59 -0.76 3.13
N ASN A 26 8.26 -1.91 3.12
CA ASN A 26 9.28 -2.23 2.12
C ASN A 26 8.75 -3.10 0.97
N ASP A 27 7.93 -4.11 1.27
CA ASP A 27 7.60 -5.16 0.30
C ASP A 27 6.24 -4.96 -0.34
N ALA A 28 5.24 -4.61 0.47
CA ALA A 28 3.86 -4.49 0.06
C ALA A 28 3.70 -3.43 -1.04
N HIS A 29 3.18 -3.84 -2.19
CA HIS A 29 2.92 -2.93 -3.29
C HIS A 29 1.76 -1.99 -2.97
N TRP A 30 1.92 -0.70 -3.25
CA TRP A 30 0.93 0.32 -2.87
C TRP A 30 -0.47 0.06 -3.42
N LYS A 31 -0.61 -0.59 -4.60
CA LYS A 31 -1.93 -0.95 -5.16
C LYS A 31 -2.67 -1.97 -4.31
N VAL A 32 -1.98 -3.03 -3.87
CA VAL A 32 -2.56 -4.06 -2.99
C VAL A 32 -3.07 -3.42 -1.70
N LEU A 33 -2.26 -2.55 -1.11
CA LEU A 33 -2.64 -1.83 0.11
C LEU A 33 -3.81 -0.88 -0.13
N SER A 34 -3.80 -0.16 -1.25
CA SER A 34 -4.85 0.80 -1.64
C SER A 34 -6.19 0.11 -1.85
N GLU A 35 -6.20 -1.03 -2.55
CA GLU A 35 -7.40 -1.82 -2.83
C GLU A 35 -7.97 -2.45 -1.56
N ASN A 36 -7.13 -3.06 -0.71
CA ASN A 36 -7.60 -3.73 0.50
C ASN A 36 -8.02 -2.75 1.61
N LEU A 37 -7.36 -1.58 1.72
CA LEU A 37 -7.68 -0.58 2.74
C LEU A 37 -8.72 0.45 2.27
N GLU A 38 -9.14 0.40 1.01
CA GLU A 38 -10.03 1.39 0.39
C GLU A 38 -9.46 2.82 0.52
N LEU A 39 -8.14 2.96 0.37
CA LEU A 39 -7.40 4.21 0.54
C LEU A 39 -6.75 4.65 -0.77
N GLY A 40 -6.73 5.95 -1.04
CA GLY A 40 -5.98 6.50 -2.18
C GLY A 40 -4.46 6.35 -2.03
N LYS A 41 -3.74 6.35 -3.17
CA LYS A 41 -2.28 6.23 -3.23
C LYS A 41 -1.56 7.15 -2.24
N THR A 42 -1.94 8.43 -2.18
CA THR A 42 -1.32 9.42 -1.28
C THR A 42 -1.45 9.05 0.19
N ALA A 43 -2.61 8.50 0.61
CA ALA A 43 -2.81 8.04 1.97
C ALA A 43 -1.91 6.83 2.29
N ILE A 44 -1.77 5.88 1.37
CA ILE A 44 -0.85 4.74 1.53
C ILE A 44 0.60 5.21 1.68
N PHE A 45 1.05 6.17 0.87
CA PHE A 45 2.40 6.74 1.02
C PHE A 45 2.60 7.41 2.38
N LYS A 46 1.61 8.18 2.85
CA LYS A 46 1.66 8.78 4.19
C LYS A 46 1.73 7.72 5.28
N TYR A 47 0.96 6.63 5.16
CA TYR A 47 0.98 5.55 6.14
C TYR A 47 2.32 4.83 6.16
N LYS A 48 2.90 4.49 5.00
CA LYS A 48 4.26 3.92 4.93
C LYS A 48 5.29 4.82 5.59
N LYS A 49 5.22 6.14 5.34
CA LYS A 49 6.10 7.13 5.96
C LYS A 49 5.95 7.15 7.48
N ASN A 50 4.72 7.32 7.97
CA ASN A 50 4.44 7.40 9.41
C ASN A 50 4.83 6.12 10.14
N LEU A 51 4.55 4.94 9.57
CA LEU A 51 4.95 3.66 10.16
C LEU A 51 6.45 3.59 10.38
N LYS A 52 7.22 3.97 9.35
CA LYS A 52 8.68 3.99 9.42
C LYS A 52 9.18 4.98 10.49
N GLU A 53 8.69 6.22 10.45
CA GLU A 53 9.13 7.26 11.38
C GLU A 53 8.82 6.91 12.84
N ILE A 54 7.64 6.34 13.12
CA ILE A 54 7.27 5.93 14.48
C ILE A 54 8.03 4.67 14.90
N SER A 55 8.16 3.67 14.02
CA SER A 55 8.88 2.43 14.36
C SER A 55 10.37 2.64 14.60
N ASP A 56 10.98 3.68 14.01
CA ASP A 56 12.39 4.03 14.21
C ASP A 56 12.64 4.68 15.59
N VAL A 57 11.61 5.28 16.20
CA VAL A 57 11.70 5.98 17.49
C VAL A 57 11.13 5.14 18.64
N GLU A 58 10.02 4.45 18.38
CA GLU A 58 9.28 3.68 19.36
C GLU A 58 9.31 2.18 19.02
N SER A 59 8.16 1.49 19.10
CA SER A 59 8.03 0.10 18.70
C SER A 59 7.17 -0.08 17.45
N ALA A 60 7.38 -1.19 16.74
CA ALA A 60 6.53 -1.57 15.62
C ALA A 60 5.04 -1.73 16.03
N PHE A 61 4.77 -2.12 17.28
CA PHE A 61 3.39 -2.21 17.76
C PHE A 61 2.76 -0.82 17.93
N ASP A 62 3.49 0.14 18.50
CA ASP A 62 3.01 1.51 18.70
C ASP A 62 2.77 2.18 17.35
N ALA A 63 3.69 2.01 16.39
CA ALA A 63 3.49 2.46 15.02
C ALA A 63 2.20 1.93 14.38
N LEU A 64 1.92 0.63 14.54
CA LEU A 64 0.69 0.02 14.02
C LEU A 64 -0.56 0.56 14.74
N ALA A 65 -0.49 0.75 16.05
CA ALA A 65 -1.60 1.24 16.87
C ALA A 65 -1.94 2.72 16.59
N GLU A 66 -0.93 3.54 16.29
CA GLU A 66 -1.11 4.96 15.99
C GLU A 66 -1.58 5.22 14.56
N VAL A 67 -1.04 4.47 13.59
CA VAL A 67 -1.33 4.71 12.16
C VAL A 67 -2.68 4.14 11.75
N PHE A 68 -3.09 3.01 12.32
CA PHE A 68 -4.29 2.29 11.87
C PHE A 68 -5.42 2.30 12.88
N THR A 69 -6.64 2.46 12.37
CA THR A 69 -7.83 2.04 13.12
C THR A 69 -7.83 0.51 13.31
N LEU A 70 -8.56 0.02 14.31
CA LEU A 70 -8.69 -1.43 14.55
C LEU A 70 -9.16 -2.21 13.31
N LYS A 71 -10.10 -1.64 12.53
CA LYS A 71 -10.56 -2.26 11.28
C LYS A 71 -9.41 -2.39 10.28
N GLN A 72 -8.68 -1.31 10.05
CA GLN A 72 -7.56 -1.31 9.12
C GLN A 72 -6.44 -2.25 9.57
N LEU A 73 -6.13 -2.29 10.87
CA LEU A 73 -5.11 -3.19 11.41
C LEU A 73 -5.50 -4.66 11.17
N ASN A 74 -6.77 -5.03 11.37
CA ASN A 74 -7.25 -6.38 11.05
C ASN A 74 -7.14 -6.69 9.55
N THR A 75 -7.43 -5.72 8.68
CA THR A 75 -7.22 -5.87 7.24
C THR A 75 -5.74 -6.07 6.91
N VAL A 76 -4.84 -5.24 7.45
CA VAL A 76 -3.38 -5.35 7.24
C VAL A 76 -2.89 -6.73 7.69
N ILE A 77 -3.30 -7.21 8.87
CA ILE A 77 -2.94 -8.53 9.36
C ILE A 77 -3.43 -9.62 8.41
N SER A 78 -4.65 -9.49 7.88
CA SER A 78 -5.21 -10.49 6.96
C SER A 78 -4.44 -10.55 5.65
N VAL A 79 -4.14 -9.40 5.05
CA VAL A 79 -3.36 -9.31 3.80
C VAL A 79 -1.92 -9.80 4.02
N PHE A 80 -1.31 -9.47 5.16
CA PHE A 80 0.01 -9.98 5.51
C PHE A 80 0.02 -11.50 5.64
N ASN A 81 -0.97 -12.10 6.31
CA ASN A 81 -1.05 -13.55 6.42
C ASN A 81 -1.31 -14.21 5.05
N ASP A 82 -2.20 -13.66 4.21
CA ASP A 82 -2.40 -14.19 2.85
C ASP A 82 -1.14 -14.04 1.99
N HIS A 83 -0.32 -13.01 2.20
CA HIS A 83 0.99 -12.90 1.56
C HIS A 83 1.97 -14.00 2.00
N LEU A 84 1.95 -14.39 3.27
CA LEU A 84 2.78 -15.50 3.77
C LEU A 84 2.29 -16.87 3.26
N GLU A 85 0.98 -17.05 3.13
CA GLU A 85 0.38 -18.30 2.65
C GLU A 85 0.43 -18.43 1.11
N HIS A 86 0.32 -17.31 0.41
CA HIS A 86 0.18 -17.22 -1.05
C HIS A 86 1.06 -16.13 -1.67
N PRO A 87 2.40 -16.19 -1.51
CA PRO A 87 3.30 -15.16 -2.00
C PRO A 87 3.21 -14.94 -3.52
N GLU A 88 2.84 -15.96 -4.30
CA GLU A 88 2.68 -15.93 -5.76
C GLU A 88 1.64 -14.91 -6.23
N LYS A 89 0.62 -14.60 -5.42
CA LYS A 89 -0.40 -13.59 -5.75
C LYS A 89 0.15 -12.17 -5.72
N TYR A 90 1.25 -11.97 -4.98
CA TYR A 90 1.84 -10.66 -4.70
C TYR A 90 3.15 -10.43 -5.46
N GLU A 91 3.65 -11.43 -6.18
CA GLU A 91 4.78 -11.24 -7.08
C GLU A 91 4.42 -10.18 -8.12
N LYS A 92 5.25 -9.11 -8.18
CA LYS A 92 5.12 -8.12 -9.24
C LYS A 92 5.28 -8.87 -10.57
N PRO A 93 4.34 -8.76 -11.53
CA PRO A 93 4.55 -9.35 -12.83
C PRO A 93 5.87 -8.85 -13.36
N ARG A 94 6.82 -9.76 -13.59
CA ARG A 94 8.05 -9.43 -14.32
C ARG A 94 7.56 -8.80 -15.61
N LYS A 95 7.82 -7.51 -15.81
CA LYS A 95 7.55 -6.88 -17.11
C LYS A 95 8.19 -7.81 -18.14
N LYS A 96 7.40 -8.43 -19.02
CA LYS A 96 7.94 -8.78 -20.33
C LYS A 96 8.39 -7.45 -20.90
N SER A 97 9.68 -7.17 -20.82
CA SER A 97 10.31 -6.03 -21.45
C SER A 97 10.38 -6.29 -22.96
N GLU A 98 9.23 -6.47 -23.58
CA GLU A 98 9.06 -6.18 -25.00
C GLU A 98 8.36 -4.83 -25.01
N ILE A 99 9.17 -3.76 -25.00
CA ILE A 99 8.67 -2.44 -25.31
C ILE A 99 8.14 -2.55 -26.74
N ASN A 100 6.83 -2.58 -26.92
CA ASN A 100 6.22 -2.50 -28.24
C ASN A 100 6.38 -1.06 -28.74
N LEU A 101 7.54 -0.78 -29.35
CA LEU A 101 7.92 0.55 -29.85
C LEU A 101 6.90 1.10 -30.85
N GLU A 102 6.13 0.23 -31.53
CA GLU A 102 5.06 0.61 -32.45
C GLU A 102 3.89 1.30 -31.74
N GLU A 103 3.42 0.76 -30.61
CA GLU A 103 2.32 1.39 -29.85
C GLU A 103 2.73 2.75 -29.27
N GLN A 104 4.00 2.90 -28.87
CA GLN A 104 4.52 4.20 -28.43
C GLN A 104 4.62 5.19 -29.59
N ALA A 105 5.09 4.76 -30.76
CA ALA A 105 5.18 5.60 -31.94
C ALA A 105 3.80 6.09 -32.41
N ASP A 106 2.79 5.23 -32.39
CA ASP A 106 1.42 5.60 -32.77
C ASP A 106 0.76 6.53 -31.77
N THR A 107 1.03 6.36 -30.47
CA THR A 107 0.55 7.28 -29.43
C THR A 107 1.19 8.66 -29.57
N VAL A 108 2.50 8.73 -29.86
CA VAL A 108 3.20 10.01 -30.13
C VAL A 108 2.64 10.68 -31.39
N LYS A 109 2.43 9.93 -32.48
CA LYS A 109 1.82 10.47 -33.71
C LYS A 109 0.41 11.02 -33.49
N LYS A 110 -0.41 10.34 -32.67
CA LYS A 110 -1.76 10.78 -32.35
C LYS A 110 -1.74 12.12 -31.59
N HIS A 111 -0.88 12.24 -30.59
CA HIS A 111 -0.72 13.50 -29.84
C HIS A 111 -0.18 14.65 -30.69
N MET A 112 0.75 14.39 -31.63
CA MET A 112 1.24 15.44 -32.54
C MET A 112 0.15 15.93 -33.50
N LYS A 113 -0.67 15.03 -34.05
CA LYS A 113 -1.81 15.39 -34.91
C LYS A 113 -2.86 16.23 -34.18
N ASP A 114 -3.15 15.88 -32.93
CA ASP A 114 -4.12 16.64 -32.11
C ASP A 114 -3.62 18.06 -31.80
N TYR A 115 -2.29 18.25 -31.69
CA TYR A 115 -1.66 19.56 -31.47
C TYR A 115 -1.70 20.45 -32.72
N GLU A 116 -1.40 19.89 -33.90
CA GLU A 116 -1.51 20.60 -35.18
C GLU A 116 -2.95 21.03 -35.48
N TYR A 117 -3.94 20.19 -35.16
CA TYR A 117 -5.36 20.53 -35.35
C TYR A 117 -5.86 21.61 -34.38
N GLY A 118 -5.27 21.71 -33.18
CA GLY A 118 -5.59 22.76 -32.20
C GLY A 118 -5.02 24.12 -32.56
N LEU A 119 -3.86 24.17 -33.22
CA LEU A 119 -3.18 25.41 -33.64
C LEU A 119 -3.83 26.08 -34.85
N PHE A 120 -4.50 25.33 -35.73
CA PHE A 120 -5.20 25.88 -36.91
C PHE A 120 -6.59 26.46 -36.62
N LYS A 121 -7.03 26.49 -35.35
CA LYS A 121 -8.35 26.98 -34.92
C LYS A 121 -8.33 28.33 -34.18
N LEU A 122 -7.20 29.02 -34.16
CA LEU A 122 -7.02 30.38 -33.62
C LEU A 122 -6.66 31.34 -34.75
#